data_AF-A0A7V7C174-F1
#
_entry.id   AF-A0A7V7C174-F1
#
_cell.length_a   1.000
_cell.length_b   1.000
_cell.length_c   1.000
_cell.angle_alpha   90.00
_cell.angle_beta   90.00
_cell.angle_gamma   90.00
#
_symmetry.space_group_name_H-M   'P 1'
#
loop_
_entity.id
_entity.type
_entity.pdbx_description
1 polymer ?
#
loop_
_entity_poly.entity_id
_entity_poly.type
_entity_poly.pdbx_seq_one_letter_code
_entity_poly.pdbx_strand_id
1 'polypeptide(L)'
;MPDRPVHAQPHAAPGLDPRPRPHRHHSWREHVETALHGRHPHFGRFFELLLLTTIAISSIAMGIETFPGLPLWTYSALAIMDTVFVAVFTVEYALRVAAAEHRRRYLFSFYGIIDLLSIVPFYAGLILGHGVVDLKLIRILRLFRLLRMFKLARYSKATDRLVKAWKIVREEVLVFGAAALIVLYVCAMVIYQFEHPAQPEAFSSVFDAMWWAAITLTTVGYGDIYPVTAMGRIFTVLMLLVALGIIAIPTGLVASAMTSLRRIEAEKAKEGVADRDPT
;
A
#
# COMPACT_ATOMS: atom_id res chain seq x y z
N MET A 1 -69.37 45.99 8.36
CA MET A 1 -68.43 46.88 7.63
C MET A 1 -67.22 47.12 8.52
N PRO A 2 -66.02 47.25 7.94
CA PRO A 2 -64.92 46.26 7.96
C PRO A 2 -63.82 46.63 8.99
N ASP A 3 -62.80 45.84 9.31
CA ASP A 3 -61.63 45.60 8.46
C ASP A 3 -60.63 44.54 8.99
N ARG A 4 -59.84 44.05 8.04
CA ARG A 4 -59.10 42.78 7.89
C ARG A 4 -57.97 42.44 8.88
N PRO A 5 -57.57 41.15 8.96
CA PRO A 5 -56.38 40.71 9.68
C PRO A 5 -55.07 41.05 8.94
N VAL A 6 -54.06 41.47 9.71
CA VAL A 6 -52.69 41.72 9.23
C VAL A 6 -51.99 40.38 8.99
N HIS A 7 -51.88 39.99 7.72
CA HIS A 7 -51.01 38.90 7.28
C HIS A 7 -49.54 39.32 7.43
N ALA A 8 -48.81 38.65 8.32
CA ALA A 8 -47.35 38.64 8.30
C ALA A 8 -46.88 37.76 7.12
N GLN A 9 -46.32 38.38 6.09
CA GLN A 9 -45.60 37.67 5.02
C GLN A 9 -44.18 37.33 5.50
N PRO A 10 -43.67 36.11 5.26
CA PRO A 10 -42.28 35.78 5.50
C PRO A 10 -41.40 36.37 4.38
N HIS A 11 -40.28 36.97 4.77
CA HIS A 11 -39.23 37.47 3.87
C HIS A 11 -38.79 36.39 2.87
N ALA A 12 -39.15 36.55 1.60
CA ALA A 12 -38.58 35.80 0.50
C ALA A 12 -37.13 36.26 0.26
N ALA A 13 -36.17 35.35 0.45
CA ALA A 13 -34.79 35.55 0.02
C ALA A 13 -34.71 35.49 -1.52
N PRO A 14 -33.87 36.31 -2.17
CA PRO A 14 -33.88 36.47 -3.61
C PRO A 14 -33.19 35.29 -4.32
N GLY A 15 -33.93 34.65 -5.23
CA GLY A 15 -33.45 34.10 -6.49
C GLY A 15 -32.24 33.17 -6.46
N LEU A 16 -32.46 31.89 -6.13
CA LEU A 16 -31.63 30.80 -6.67
C LEU A 16 -32.06 30.58 -8.14
N ASP A 17 -31.38 31.29 -9.05
CA ASP A 17 -31.45 31.04 -10.48
C ASP A 17 -30.97 29.60 -10.78
N PRO A 18 -31.83 28.68 -11.28
CA PRO A 18 -31.44 27.34 -11.65
C PRO A 18 -30.91 27.33 -13.09
N ARG A 19 -29.95 28.21 -13.40
CA ARG A 19 -29.21 28.07 -14.65
C ARG A 19 -28.31 26.83 -14.54
N PRO A 20 -28.39 25.87 -15.47
CA PRO A 20 -27.40 24.81 -15.54
C PRO A 20 -26.03 25.47 -15.69
N ARG A 21 -25.10 25.16 -14.79
CA ARG A 21 -23.71 25.64 -14.87
C ARG A 21 -23.21 25.34 -16.28
N PRO A 22 -22.61 26.30 -17.00
CA PRO A 22 -22.20 26.08 -18.38
C PRO A 22 -21.25 24.89 -18.41
N HIS A 23 -21.43 24.01 -19.39
CA HIS A 23 -20.60 22.85 -19.65
C HIS A 23 -19.13 23.30 -19.61
N ARG A 24 -18.41 22.98 -18.54
CA ARG A 24 -16.96 23.24 -18.47
C ARG A 24 -16.36 22.50 -19.65
N HIS A 25 -15.75 23.22 -20.58
CA HIS A 25 -14.88 22.60 -21.57
C HIS A 25 -13.86 21.77 -20.79
N HIS A 26 -13.95 20.44 -20.92
CA HIS A 26 -12.99 19.53 -20.31
C HIS A 26 -11.61 19.92 -20.86
N SER A 27 -10.78 20.52 -20.01
CA SER A 27 -9.42 20.87 -20.35
C SER A 27 -8.69 19.61 -20.80
N TRP A 28 -7.75 19.71 -21.74
CA TRP A 28 -6.92 18.56 -22.15
C TRP A 28 -6.29 17.85 -20.93
N ARG A 29 -6.05 18.58 -19.83
CA ARG A 29 -5.58 18.04 -18.55
C ARG A 29 -6.55 17.05 -17.93
N GLU A 30 -7.84 17.36 -17.97
CA GLU A 30 -8.89 16.53 -17.40
C GLU A 30 -9.09 15.24 -18.23
N HIS A 31 -8.96 15.33 -19.55
CA HIS A 31 -8.93 14.15 -20.42
C HIS A 31 -7.74 13.23 -20.13
N VAL A 32 -6.54 13.81 -19.99
CA VAL A 32 -5.33 13.05 -19.64
C VAL A 32 -5.46 12.44 -18.23
N GLU A 33 -5.95 13.20 -17.26
CA GLU A 33 -6.11 12.72 -15.90
C GLU A 33 -7.15 11.61 -15.79
N THR A 34 -8.29 11.73 -16.47
CA THR A 34 -9.33 10.70 -16.50
C THR A 34 -8.87 9.44 -17.23
N ALA A 35 -8.10 9.57 -18.31
CA ALA A 35 -7.52 8.42 -19.01
C ALA A 35 -6.49 7.67 -18.14
N LEU A 36 -5.57 8.40 -17.50
CA LEU A 36 -4.52 7.82 -16.65
C LEU A 36 -5.04 7.19 -15.35
N HIS A 37 -6.23 7.60 -14.88
CA HIS A 37 -6.90 6.98 -13.73
C HIS A 37 -7.87 5.85 -14.10
N GLY A 38 -7.92 5.44 -15.37
CA GLY A 38 -8.85 4.39 -15.81
C GLY A 38 -10.32 4.84 -15.86
N ARG A 39 -10.61 6.12 -15.62
CA ARG A 39 -11.98 6.68 -15.53
C ARG A 39 -12.52 7.19 -16.87
N HIS A 40 -11.69 7.25 -17.91
CA HIS A 40 -12.13 7.70 -19.23
C HIS A 40 -13.06 6.68 -19.91
N PRO A 41 -14.21 7.09 -20.50
CA PRO A 41 -15.26 6.19 -21.01
C PRO A 41 -14.78 5.11 -21.97
N HIS A 42 -13.91 5.47 -22.93
CA HIS A 42 -13.42 4.55 -23.96
C HIS A 42 -12.01 4.02 -23.71
N PHE A 43 -11.08 4.88 -23.27
CA PHE A 43 -9.65 4.54 -23.17
C PHE A 43 -9.18 4.18 -21.76
N GLY A 44 -9.98 4.44 -20.72
CA GLY A 44 -9.55 4.30 -19.33
C GLY A 44 -9.09 2.88 -18.99
N ARG A 45 -9.96 1.88 -19.22
CA ARG A 45 -9.63 0.47 -18.93
C ARG A 45 -8.43 -0.02 -19.73
N PHE A 46 -8.28 0.41 -20.98
CA PHE A 46 -7.16 0.02 -21.82
C PHE A 46 -5.83 0.54 -21.23
N PHE A 47 -5.75 1.83 -20.91
CA PHE A 47 -4.55 2.42 -20.30
C PHE A 47 -4.24 1.81 -18.93
N GLU A 48 -5.26 1.57 -18.12
CA GLU A 48 -5.12 0.90 -16.82
C GLU A 48 -4.53 -0.50 -16.99
N LEU A 49 -5.13 -1.35 -17.85
CA LEU A 49 -4.64 -2.70 -18.12
C LEU A 49 -3.24 -2.70 -18.73
N LEU A 50 -2.94 -1.75 -19.62
CA LEU A 50 -1.62 -1.60 -20.21
C LEU A 50 -0.57 -1.34 -19.12
N LEU A 51 -0.78 -0.33 -18.27
CA LEU A 51 0.15 0.04 -17.20
C LEU A 51 0.31 -1.09 -16.18
N LEU A 52 -0.79 -1.75 -15.79
CA LEU A 52 -0.75 -2.92 -14.90
C LEU A 52 0.08 -4.06 -15.51
N THR A 53 -0.13 -4.35 -16.79
CA THR A 53 0.62 -5.39 -17.51
C THR A 53 2.10 -5.02 -17.63
N THR A 54 2.42 -3.76 -17.93
CA THR A 54 3.80 -3.26 -17.95
C THR A 54 4.48 -3.43 -16.59
N ILE A 55 3.81 -3.07 -15.48
CA ILE A 55 4.37 -3.26 -14.13
C ILE A 55 4.58 -4.75 -13.82
N ALA A 56 3.63 -5.61 -14.17
CA ALA A 56 3.72 -7.05 -13.94
C ALA A 56 4.88 -7.68 -14.72
N ILE A 57 4.97 -7.44 -16.03
CA ILE A 57 6.06 -7.98 -16.87
C ILE A 57 7.41 -7.42 -16.40
N SER A 58 7.48 -6.14 -16.09
CA SER A 58 8.69 -5.49 -15.56
C SER A 58 9.16 -6.11 -14.24
N SER A 59 8.22 -6.51 -13.37
CA SER A 59 8.52 -7.17 -12.10
C SER A 59 9.04 -8.60 -12.30
N ILE A 60 8.44 -9.36 -13.22
CA ILE A 60 8.90 -10.70 -13.58
C ILE A 60 10.28 -10.65 -14.21
N ALA A 61 10.51 -9.71 -15.13
CA ALA A 61 11.81 -9.50 -15.77
C ALA A 61 12.93 -9.25 -14.77
N MET A 62 12.64 -8.43 -13.74
CA MET A 62 13.58 -8.16 -12.65
C MET A 62 13.86 -9.42 -11.82
N GLY A 63 12.87 -10.30 -11.63
CA GLY A 63 13.08 -11.61 -11.02
C GLY A 63 13.99 -12.51 -11.86
N ILE A 64 13.78 -12.56 -13.17
CA ILE A 64 14.62 -13.33 -14.11
C ILE A 64 16.07 -12.81 -14.08
N GLU A 65 16.29 -11.50 -14.02
CA GLU A 65 17.63 -10.87 -13.92
C GLU A 65 18.46 -11.41 -12.74
N THR A 66 17.82 -11.99 -11.71
CA THR A 66 18.53 -12.56 -10.55
C THR A 66 19.09 -13.97 -10.77
N PHE A 67 18.71 -14.66 -11.85
CA PHE A 67 19.18 -16.01 -12.10
C PHE A 67 20.68 -16.05 -12.44
N PRO A 68 21.47 -16.90 -11.77
CA PRO A 68 22.88 -17.04 -12.09
C PRO A 68 23.06 -17.70 -13.46
N GLY A 69 24.09 -17.28 -14.21
CA GLY A 69 24.50 -17.96 -15.43
C GLY A 69 23.60 -17.76 -16.65
N LEU A 70 22.75 -16.72 -16.67
CA LEU A 70 21.98 -16.38 -17.88
C LEU A 70 22.91 -16.12 -19.08
N PRO A 71 22.51 -16.52 -20.30
CA PRO A 71 23.31 -16.25 -21.48
C PRO A 71 23.32 -14.75 -21.79
N LEU A 72 24.39 -14.27 -22.43
CA LEU A 72 24.62 -12.84 -22.65
C LEU A 72 23.47 -12.15 -23.41
N TRP A 73 22.86 -12.84 -24.37
CA TRP A 73 21.71 -12.32 -25.12
C TRP A 73 20.50 -12.05 -24.24
N THR A 74 20.29 -12.85 -23.18
CA THR A 74 19.18 -12.66 -22.23
C THR A 74 19.43 -11.42 -21.39
N TYR A 75 20.65 -11.20 -20.90
CA TYR A 75 20.99 -9.94 -20.21
C TYR A 75 20.75 -8.72 -21.09
N SER A 76 21.18 -8.77 -22.35
CA SER A 76 20.95 -7.69 -23.32
C SER A 76 19.46 -7.46 -23.58
N ALA A 77 18.67 -8.53 -23.78
CA ALA A 77 17.24 -8.44 -24.00
C ALA A 77 16.51 -7.86 -22.77
N LEU A 78 16.85 -8.31 -21.56
CA LEU A 78 16.30 -7.78 -20.30
C LEU A 78 16.65 -6.29 -20.12
N ALA A 79 17.86 -5.87 -20.47
CA ALA A 79 18.30 -4.47 -20.39
C ALA A 79 17.55 -3.56 -21.39
N ILE A 80 17.36 -4.02 -22.62
CA ILE A 80 16.55 -3.31 -23.63
C ILE A 80 15.11 -3.18 -23.12
N MET A 81 14.56 -4.26 -22.59
CA MET A 81 13.19 -4.26 -22.06
C MET A 81 13.03 -3.36 -20.84
N ASP A 82 13.97 -3.35 -19.88
CA ASP A 82 13.95 -2.43 -18.74
C ASP A 82 14.04 -0.96 -19.22
N THR A 83 14.84 -0.68 -20.25
CA THR A 83 14.89 0.64 -20.89
C THR A 83 13.54 1.06 -21.46
N VAL A 84 12.85 0.16 -22.17
CA VAL A 84 11.50 0.40 -22.69
C VAL A 84 10.50 0.65 -21.56
N PHE A 85 10.52 -0.17 -20.50
CA PHE A 85 9.63 0.02 -19.36
C PHE A 85 9.86 1.33 -18.63
N VAL A 86 11.12 1.70 -18.40
CA VAL A 86 11.47 3.00 -17.79
C VAL A 86 11.03 4.15 -18.69
N ALA A 87 11.17 4.04 -20.01
CA ALA A 87 10.68 5.06 -20.93
C ALA A 87 9.15 5.24 -20.80
N VAL A 88 8.40 4.13 -20.77
CA VAL A 88 6.93 4.15 -20.54
C VAL A 88 6.60 4.81 -19.18
N PHE A 89 7.28 4.42 -18.11
CA PHE A 89 7.06 4.99 -16.78
C PHE A 89 7.46 6.46 -16.67
N THR A 90 8.45 6.89 -17.43
CA THR A 90 8.89 8.29 -17.48
C THR A 90 7.85 9.14 -18.19
N VAL A 91 7.32 8.66 -19.33
CA VAL A 91 6.23 9.33 -20.04
C VAL A 91 4.98 9.39 -19.17
N GLU A 92 4.61 8.27 -18.52
CA GLU A 92 3.51 8.21 -17.55
C GLU A 92 3.68 9.28 -16.45
N TYR A 93 4.86 9.36 -15.82
CA TYR A 93 5.15 10.33 -14.77
C TYR A 93 5.09 11.77 -15.27
N ALA A 94 5.69 12.05 -16.43
CA ALA A 94 5.69 13.38 -17.04
C ALA A 94 4.27 13.85 -17.37
N LEU A 95 3.44 12.98 -17.95
CA LEU A 95 2.03 13.27 -18.23
C LEU A 95 1.25 13.59 -16.95
N ARG A 96 1.48 12.83 -15.87
CA ARG A 96 0.84 13.11 -14.57
C ARG A 96 1.25 14.44 -13.97
N VAL A 97 2.54 14.75 -13.98
CA VAL A 97 3.05 16.03 -13.49
C VAL A 97 2.51 17.19 -14.34
N ALA A 98 2.39 17.01 -15.66
CA ALA A 98 1.86 18.03 -16.58
C ALA A 98 0.36 18.27 -16.43
N ALA A 99 -0.42 17.20 -16.19
CA ALA A 99 -1.86 17.26 -15.98
C ALA A 99 -2.25 17.76 -14.58
N ALA A 100 -1.41 17.53 -13.57
CA ALA A 100 -1.68 17.94 -12.19
C ALA A 100 -1.85 19.46 -12.04
N GLU A 101 -2.94 19.88 -11.37
CA GLU A 101 -3.22 21.29 -11.08
C GLU A 101 -2.07 21.96 -10.29
N HIS A 102 -1.52 21.24 -9.31
CA HIS A 102 -0.45 21.71 -8.44
C HIS A 102 0.77 20.79 -8.52
N ARG A 103 1.65 21.02 -9.52
CA ARG A 103 2.80 20.16 -9.83
C ARG A 103 3.65 19.80 -8.59
N ARG A 104 4.01 20.79 -7.78
CA ARG A 104 4.82 20.58 -6.57
C ARG A 104 4.11 19.65 -5.57
N ARG A 105 2.80 19.83 -5.36
CA ARG A 105 2.01 18.97 -4.48
C ARG A 105 1.98 17.53 -4.98
N TYR A 106 1.93 17.32 -6.29
CA TYR A 106 2.01 15.99 -6.87
C TYR A 106 3.39 15.35 -6.66
N LEU A 107 4.49 16.07 -6.92
CA LEU A 107 5.86 15.57 -6.75
C LEU A 107 6.12 15.05 -5.32
N PHE A 108 5.61 15.74 -4.31
CA PHE A 108 5.74 15.36 -2.90
C PHE A 108 4.59 14.50 -2.36
N SER A 109 3.70 14.01 -3.23
CA SER A 109 2.67 13.04 -2.84
C SER A 109 3.24 11.63 -2.76
N PHE A 110 2.66 10.74 -1.95
CA PHE A 110 3.06 9.33 -1.84
C PHE A 110 3.20 8.66 -3.21
N TYR A 111 2.20 8.84 -4.07
CA TYR A 111 2.15 8.29 -5.42
C TYR A 111 3.16 8.95 -6.37
N GLY A 112 3.40 10.26 -6.25
CA GLY A 112 4.42 10.97 -7.04
C GLY A 112 5.84 10.57 -6.68
N ILE A 113 6.11 10.31 -5.39
CA ILE A 113 7.40 9.80 -4.91
C ILE A 113 7.64 8.38 -5.44
N ILE A 114 6.63 7.50 -5.40
CA ILE A 114 6.75 6.15 -5.98
C ILE A 114 7.04 6.21 -7.49
N ASP A 115 6.32 7.07 -8.23
CA ASP A 115 6.57 7.22 -9.66
C ASP A 115 8.00 7.71 -9.93
N LEU A 116 8.49 8.68 -9.17
CA LEU A 116 9.85 9.21 -9.30
C LEU A 116 10.90 8.13 -8.98
N LEU A 117 10.78 7.49 -7.81
CA LEU A 117 11.74 6.48 -7.37
C LEU A 117 11.73 5.23 -8.26
N SER A 118 10.65 4.98 -9.01
CA SER A 118 10.60 3.88 -9.98
C SER A 118 11.46 4.11 -11.24
N ILE A 119 11.74 5.36 -11.60
CA ILE A 119 12.55 5.72 -12.78
C ILE A 119 13.97 6.17 -12.43
N VAL A 120 14.17 6.71 -11.23
CA VAL A 120 15.47 7.22 -10.75
C VAL A 120 16.63 6.23 -10.92
N PRO A 121 16.51 4.93 -10.61
CA PRO A 121 17.65 4.00 -10.70
C PRO A 121 18.26 3.91 -12.09
N PHE A 122 17.43 3.97 -13.13
CA PHE A 122 17.88 3.93 -14.53
C PHE A 122 18.67 5.18 -14.89
N TYR A 123 18.11 6.36 -14.61
CA TYR A 123 18.77 7.63 -14.91
C TYR A 123 20.01 7.85 -14.04
N ALA A 124 19.97 7.45 -12.78
CA ALA A 124 21.14 7.44 -11.90
C ALA A 124 22.23 6.51 -12.44
N GLY A 125 21.87 5.31 -12.93
CA GLY A 125 22.82 4.41 -13.59
C GLY A 125 23.45 5.02 -14.84
N LEU A 126 22.65 5.72 -15.66
CA LEU A 126 23.15 6.40 -16.86
C LEU A 126 24.11 7.55 -16.54
N ILE A 127 23.80 8.36 -15.52
CA ILE A 127 24.60 9.54 -15.16
C ILE A 127 25.86 9.13 -14.35
N LEU A 128 25.69 8.24 -13.37
CA LEU A 128 26.73 7.86 -12.41
C LEU A 128 27.61 6.69 -12.90
N GLY A 129 27.13 5.92 -13.88
CA GLY A 129 27.82 4.76 -14.44
C GLY A 129 29.07 5.09 -15.26
N HIS A 130 29.30 6.36 -15.59
CA HIS A 130 30.42 6.82 -16.40
C HIS A 130 31.71 7.17 -15.64
N GLY A 131 31.87 6.82 -14.35
CA GLY A 131 33.24 6.61 -13.84
C GLY A 131 33.64 6.93 -12.39
N VAL A 132 32.76 7.16 -11.40
CA VAL A 132 33.28 7.53 -10.05
C VAL A 132 32.45 7.01 -8.86
N VAL A 133 31.38 6.24 -9.06
CA VAL A 133 30.47 5.87 -7.95
C VAL A 133 30.67 4.44 -7.47
N ASP A 134 30.74 4.28 -6.15
CA ASP A 134 30.84 3.01 -5.43
C ASP A 134 29.76 2.03 -5.93
N LEU A 135 30.19 0.84 -6.37
CA LEU A 135 29.33 -0.21 -6.92
C LEU A 135 28.20 -0.61 -5.96
N LYS A 136 28.39 -0.37 -4.65
CA LYS A 136 27.39 -0.59 -3.61
C LYS A 136 26.19 0.35 -3.72
N LEU A 137 26.41 1.64 -3.99
CA LEU A 137 25.33 2.62 -4.14
C LEU A 137 24.46 2.28 -5.35
N ILE A 138 25.08 1.93 -6.49
CA ILE A 138 24.35 1.49 -7.68
C ILE A 138 23.51 0.24 -7.38
N ARG A 139 24.03 -0.70 -6.59
CA ARG A 139 23.30 -1.91 -6.18
C ARG A 139 22.08 -1.60 -5.32
N ILE A 140 22.20 -0.68 -4.34
CA ILE A 140 21.07 -0.27 -3.50
C ILE A 140 20.02 0.47 -4.33
N LEU A 141 20.43 1.35 -5.25
CA LEU A 141 19.51 2.06 -6.14
C LEU A 141 18.67 1.09 -6.99
N ARG A 142 19.23 -0.05 -7.40
CA ARG A 142 18.47 -1.09 -8.12
C ARG A 142 17.30 -1.66 -7.30
N LEU A 143 17.32 -1.57 -5.96
CA LEU A 143 16.20 -2.00 -5.11
C LEU A 143 15.01 -1.05 -5.19
N PHE A 144 15.21 0.25 -5.48
CA PHE A 144 14.08 1.16 -5.72
C PHE A 144 13.26 0.77 -6.95
N ARG A 145 13.81 -0.05 -7.84
CA ARG A 145 13.02 -0.67 -8.91
C ARG A 145 11.88 -1.55 -8.36
N LEU A 146 11.97 -2.11 -7.14
CA LEU A 146 10.86 -2.80 -6.47
C LEU A 146 9.69 -1.86 -6.18
N LEU A 147 9.96 -0.56 -6.02
CA LEU A 147 8.91 0.43 -5.74
C LEU A 147 7.90 0.53 -6.89
N ARG A 148 8.29 0.13 -8.10
CA ARG A 148 7.39 0.06 -9.26
C ARG A 148 6.17 -0.84 -8.99
N MET A 149 6.30 -1.87 -8.15
CA MET A 149 5.20 -2.74 -7.74
C MET A 149 4.13 -1.99 -6.92
N PHE A 150 4.53 -0.98 -6.13
CA PHE A 150 3.57 -0.17 -5.38
C PHE A 150 2.74 0.76 -6.26
N LYS A 151 3.10 0.97 -7.53
CA LYS A 151 2.21 1.65 -8.49
C LYS A 151 0.89 0.92 -8.66
N LEU A 152 0.86 -0.42 -8.51
CA LEU A 152 -0.36 -1.24 -8.54
C LEU A 152 -1.38 -0.79 -7.50
N ALA A 153 -0.91 -0.33 -6.34
CA ALA A 153 -1.75 0.09 -5.24
C ALA A 153 -2.70 1.24 -5.63
N ARG A 154 -2.29 2.09 -6.58
CA ARG A 154 -3.09 3.24 -7.07
C ARG A 154 -4.31 2.82 -7.88
N TYR A 155 -4.21 1.72 -8.63
CA TYR A 155 -5.27 1.29 -9.55
C TYR A 155 -6.34 0.44 -8.83
N SER A 156 -6.02 -0.07 -7.65
CA SER A 156 -6.96 -0.89 -6.89
C SER A 156 -7.84 -0.06 -5.95
N LYS A 157 -9.15 -0.05 -6.23
CA LYS A 157 -10.17 0.44 -5.28
C LYS A 157 -10.10 -0.26 -3.91
N ALA A 158 -9.54 -1.48 -3.86
CA ALA A 158 -9.35 -2.20 -2.61
C ALA A 158 -8.29 -1.53 -1.71
N THR A 159 -7.26 -0.91 -2.30
CA THR A 159 -6.23 -0.16 -1.55
C THR A 159 -6.85 1.03 -0.82
N ASP A 160 -7.72 1.81 -1.48
CA ASP A 160 -8.37 2.96 -0.85
C ASP A 160 -9.21 2.53 0.35
N ARG A 161 -9.90 1.39 0.23
CA ARG A 161 -10.65 0.81 1.35
C ARG A 161 -9.74 0.36 2.47
N LEU A 162 -8.60 -0.27 2.15
CA LEU A 162 -7.62 -0.70 3.14
C LEU A 162 -7.01 0.50 3.87
N VAL A 163 -6.69 1.59 3.17
CA VAL A 163 -6.18 2.83 3.78
C VAL A 163 -7.24 3.47 4.68
N LYS A 164 -8.51 3.47 4.30
CA LYS A 164 -9.60 3.94 5.15
C LYS A 164 -9.78 3.05 6.38
N ALA A 165 -9.77 1.72 6.20
CA ALA A 165 -9.85 0.77 7.30
C ALA A 165 -8.67 0.94 8.27
N TRP A 166 -7.45 1.10 7.77
CA TRP A 166 -6.28 1.42 8.57
C TRP A 166 -6.46 2.67 9.41
N LYS A 167 -6.97 3.77 8.82
CA LYS A 167 -7.25 5.00 9.57
C LYS A 167 -8.26 4.80 10.70
N ILE A 168 -9.21 3.88 10.53
CA ILE A 168 -10.21 3.53 11.55
C ILE A 168 -9.55 2.78 12.70
N VAL A 169 -8.66 1.81 12.43
CA VAL A 169 -8.14 0.88 13.46
C VAL A 169 -6.70 1.16 13.91
N ARG A 170 -6.08 2.25 13.44
CA ARG A 170 -4.64 2.50 13.64
C ARG A 170 -4.26 2.59 15.13
N GLU A 171 -5.15 3.10 15.98
CA GLU A 171 -4.87 3.33 17.39
C GLU A 171 -4.89 2.00 18.14
N GLU A 172 -5.89 1.18 17.86
CA GLU A 172 -6.02 -0.18 18.38
C GLU A 172 -4.86 -1.05 17.89
N VAL A 173 -4.56 -1.04 16.59
CA VAL A 173 -3.42 -1.79 16.03
C VAL A 173 -2.11 -1.38 16.67
N LEU A 174 -1.90 -0.09 16.96
CA LEU A 174 -0.68 0.38 17.62
C LEU A 174 -0.58 -0.15 19.06
N VAL A 175 -1.67 -0.08 19.83
CA VAL A 175 -1.71 -0.58 21.21
C VAL A 175 -1.52 -2.10 21.26
N PHE A 176 -2.26 -2.85 20.45
CA PHE A 176 -2.13 -4.31 20.39
C PHE A 176 -0.76 -4.74 19.83
N GLY A 177 -0.23 -4.02 18.83
CA GLY A 177 1.10 -4.26 18.30
C GLY A 177 2.20 -4.03 19.34
N ALA A 178 2.10 -2.95 20.12
CA ALA A 178 3.03 -2.70 21.22
C ALA A 178 2.95 -3.78 22.31
N ALA A 179 1.73 -4.19 22.69
CA ALA A 179 1.53 -5.29 23.63
C ALA A 179 2.10 -6.61 23.11
N ALA A 180 1.91 -6.92 21.81
CA ALA A 180 2.47 -8.11 21.18
C ALA A 180 4.00 -8.12 21.19
N LEU A 181 4.66 -6.97 20.96
CA LEU A 181 6.11 -6.84 21.04
C LEU A 181 6.62 -7.02 22.48
N ILE A 182 5.91 -6.50 23.47
CA ILE A 182 6.24 -6.71 24.89
C ILE A 182 6.12 -8.19 25.24
N VAL A 183 5.03 -8.85 24.86
CA VAL A 183 4.84 -10.29 25.09
C VAL A 183 5.94 -11.10 24.39
N LEU A 184 6.26 -10.78 23.13
CA LEU A 184 7.34 -11.42 22.38
C LEU A 184 8.67 -11.33 23.14
N TYR A 185 9.02 -10.14 23.63
CA TYR A 185 10.25 -9.92 24.38
C TYR A 185 10.28 -10.67 25.72
N VAL A 186 9.16 -10.66 26.46
CA VAL A 186 9.03 -11.41 27.72
C VAL A 186 9.14 -12.91 27.46
N CYS A 187 8.49 -13.44 26.43
CA CYS A 187 8.62 -14.85 26.05
C CYS A 187 10.06 -15.22 25.69
N ALA A 188 10.77 -14.36 24.96
CA ALA A 188 12.18 -14.55 24.62
C ALA A 188 13.07 -14.61 25.87
N MET A 189 12.85 -13.71 26.83
CA MET A 189 13.59 -13.68 28.09
C MET A 189 13.35 -14.95 28.93
N VAL A 190 12.09 -15.37 29.06
CA VAL A 190 11.74 -16.55 29.87
C VAL A 190 12.28 -17.83 29.23
N ILE A 191 12.10 -18.02 27.92
CA ILE A 191 12.58 -19.23 27.27
C ILE A 191 14.11 -19.29 27.26
N TYR A 192 14.80 -18.16 27.11
CA TYR A 192 16.25 -18.09 27.24
C TYR A 192 16.71 -18.62 28.59
N GLN A 193 16.05 -18.23 29.68
CA GLN A 193 16.40 -18.70 31.02
C GLN A 193 16.21 -20.22 31.20
N PHE A 194 15.24 -20.83 30.51
CA PHE A 194 15.01 -22.28 30.57
C PHE A 194 15.94 -23.07 29.64
N GLU A 195 16.24 -22.54 28.46
CA GLU A 195 16.93 -23.30 27.41
C GLU A 195 18.41 -23.00 27.29
N HIS A 196 18.88 -21.79 27.63
CA HIS A 196 20.30 -21.43 27.52
C HIS A 196 21.23 -22.40 28.27
N PRO A 197 20.92 -22.87 29.50
CA PRO A 197 21.78 -23.82 30.20
C PRO A 197 21.89 -25.20 29.50
N ALA A 198 20.85 -25.62 28.78
CA ALA A 198 20.81 -26.90 28.08
C ALA A 198 21.28 -26.80 26.62
N GLN A 199 21.13 -25.62 26.02
CA GLN A 199 21.38 -25.34 24.61
C GLN A 199 22.04 -23.95 24.42
N PRO A 200 23.28 -23.75 24.91
CA PRO A 200 23.92 -22.43 24.90
C PRO A 200 24.26 -21.93 23.50
N GLU A 201 24.38 -22.80 22.49
CA GLU A 201 24.60 -22.40 21.10
C GLU A 201 23.29 -22.00 20.40
N ALA A 202 22.20 -22.73 20.63
CA ALA A 202 20.91 -22.47 19.98
C ALA A 202 20.17 -21.28 20.64
N PHE A 203 20.21 -21.19 21.97
CA PHE A 203 19.67 -20.06 22.73
C PHE A 203 20.84 -19.21 23.25
N SER A 204 21.70 -18.73 22.34
CA SER A 204 22.94 -18.04 22.72
C SER A 204 22.71 -16.68 23.37
N SER A 205 21.70 -15.96 22.89
CA SER A 205 21.27 -14.68 23.43
C SER A 205 19.76 -14.59 23.49
N VAL A 206 19.27 -13.56 24.20
CA VAL A 206 17.84 -13.23 24.20
C VAL A 206 17.34 -12.90 22.80
N PHE A 207 18.19 -12.40 21.89
CA PHE A 207 17.80 -12.10 20.52
C PHE A 207 17.58 -13.37 19.69
N ASP A 208 18.37 -14.42 19.92
CA ASP A 208 18.15 -15.74 19.28
C ASP A 208 16.88 -16.40 19.83
N ALA A 209 16.65 -16.29 21.14
CA ALA A 209 15.41 -16.70 21.77
C ALA A 209 14.20 -15.91 21.23
N MET A 210 14.38 -14.64 20.87
CA MET A 210 13.35 -13.79 20.28
C MET A 210 13.05 -14.16 18.83
N TRP A 211 14.06 -14.57 18.04
CA TRP A 211 13.84 -15.17 16.72
C TRP A 211 12.96 -16.41 16.83
N TRP A 212 13.33 -17.35 17.73
CA TRP A 212 12.51 -18.53 18.00
C TRP A 212 11.09 -18.16 18.47
N ALA A 213 10.96 -17.20 19.39
CA ALA A 213 9.67 -16.79 19.90
C ALA A 213 8.80 -16.15 18.81
N ALA A 214 9.39 -15.37 17.90
CA ALA A 214 8.68 -14.73 16.80
C ALA A 214 8.13 -15.77 15.81
N ILE A 215 8.96 -16.72 15.36
CA ILE A 215 8.52 -17.76 14.41
C ILE A 215 7.51 -18.72 15.06
N THR A 216 7.56 -18.91 16.38
CA THR A 216 6.62 -19.74 17.12
C THR A 216 5.28 -19.03 17.35
N LEU A 217 5.30 -17.78 17.85
CA LEU A 217 4.09 -16.97 18.06
C LEU A 217 3.34 -16.70 16.75
N THR A 218 4.06 -16.58 15.64
CA THR A 218 3.47 -16.39 14.30
C THR A 218 3.10 -17.69 13.59
N THR A 219 3.24 -18.84 14.26
CA THR A 219 2.91 -20.18 13.74
C THR A 219 3.71 -20.62 12.51
N VAL A 220 4.86 -19.99 12.24
CA VAL A 220 5.77 -20.35 11.14
C VAL A 220 6.55 -21.62 11.48
N GLY A 221 7.23 -21.61 12.63
CA GLY A 221 7.92 -22.79 13.18
C GLY A 221 8.90 -23.49 12.23
N TYR A 222 9.98 -22.82 11.81
CA TYR A 222 11.00 -23.42 10.95
C TYR A 222 11.66 -24.69 11.54
N GLY A 223 11.71 -24.80 12.87
CA GLY A 223 12.30 -25.95 13.57
C GLY A 223 13.83 -25.95 13.62
N ASP A 224 14.45 -24.83 13.27
CA ASP A 224 15.89 -24.56 13.38
C ASP A 224 16.36 -24.46 14.85
N ILE A 225 15.52 -23.89 15.71
CA ILE A 225 15.72 -23.81 17.16
C ILE A 225 14.43 -24.28 17.84
N TYR A 226 14.52 -25.04 18.93
CA TYR A 226 13.35 -25.46 19.71
C TYR A 226 13.72 -25.84 21.15
N PRO A 227 12.78 -25.70 22.11
CA PRO A 227 13.04 -26.02 23.49
C PRO A 227 13.09 -27.53 23.76
N VAL A 228 14.14 -27.96 24.44
CA VAL A 228 14.35 -29.36 24.81
C VAL A 228 14.08 -29.61 26.29
N THR A 229 14.10 -28.57 27.14
CA THR A 229 13.87 -28.73 28.57
C THR A 229 12.38 -28.92 28.88
N ALA A 230 12.08 -29.61 29.99
CA ALA A 230 10.71 -29.81 30.44
C ALA A 230 9.99 -28.47 30.69
N MET A 231 10.68 -27.52 31.34
CA MET A 231 10.13 -26.19 31.63
C MET A 231 9.94 -25.35 30.36
N GLY A 232 10.90 -25.39 29.43
CA GLY A 232 10.76 -24.73 28.14
C GLY A 232 9.58 -25.26 27.33
N ARG A 233 9.34 -26.58 27.33
CA ARG A 233 8.18 -27.19 26.67
C ARG A 233 6.85 -26.77 27.32
N ILE A 234 6.76 -26.81 28.66
CA ILE A 234 5.55 -26.36 29.38
C ILE A 234 5.27 -24.89 29.08
N PHE A 235 6.30 -24.04 29.14
CA PHE A 235 6.19 -22.62 28.81
C PHE A 235 5.73 -22.40 27.37
N THR A 236 6.25 -23.18 26.43
CA THR A 236 5.86 -23.09 25.01
C THR A 236 4.38 -23.38 24.82
N VAL A 237 3.82 -24.37 25.52
CA VAL A 237 2.38 -24.66 25.46
C VAL A 237 1.55 -23.46 25.93
N LEU A 238 1.95 -22.80 27.02
CA LEU A 238 1.28 -21.59 27.51
C LEU A 238 1.40 -20.42 26.53
N MET A 239 2.59 -20.24 25.97
CA MET A 239 2.89 -19.21 24.96
C MET A 239 2.03 -19.37 23.70
N LEU A 240 1.78 -20.61 23.25
CA LEU A 240 0.91 -20.89 22.10
C LEU A 240 -0.54 -20.43 22.33
N LEU A 241 -1.04 -20.50 23.57
CA LEU A 241 -2.39 -19.97 23.89
C LEU A 241 -2.43 -18.44 23.77
N VAL A 242 -1.37 -17.75 24.22
CA VAL A 242 -1.24 -16.30 24.09
C VAL A 242 -1.09 -15.88 22.63
N ALA A 243 -0.39 -16.68 21.82
CA ALA A 243 -0.19 -16.47 20.39
C ALA A 243 -1.53 -16.29 19.64
N LEU A 244 -2.50 -17.16 19.94
CA LEU A 244 -3.82 -17.13 19.33
C LEU A 244 -4.52 -15.78 19.55
N GLY A 245 -4.40 -15.21 20.76
CA GLY A 245 -4.95 -13.89 21.07
C GLY A 245 -4.26 -12.76 20.30
N ILE A 246 -2.93 -12.80 20.20
CA ILE A 246 -2.13 -11.78 19.51
C ILE A 246 -2.47 -11.73 18.00
N ILE A 247 -2.68 -12.88 17.36
CA ILE A 247 -3.01 -12.94 15.92
C ILE A 247 -4.50 -12.63 15.67
N ALA A 248 -5.40 -13.13 16.51
CA ALA A 248 -6.83 -13.01 16.28
C ALA A 248 -7.33 -11.55 16.36
N ILE A 249 -6.79 -10.75 17.28
CA ILE A 249 -7.31 -9.40 17.55
C ILE A 249 -7.08 -8.44 16.36
N PRO A 250 -5.85 -8.23 15.84
CA PRO A 250 -5.63 -7.35 14.69
C PRO A 250 -6.39 -7.79 13.45
N THR A 251 -6.48 -9.11 13.23
CA THR A 251 -7.26 -9.70 12.14
C THR A 251 -8.74 -9.34 12.26
N GLY A 252 -9.32 -9.48 13.46
CA GLY A 252 -10.71 -9.12 13.75
C GLY A 252 -10.98 -7.62 13.61
N LEU A 253 -10.06 -6.76 14.07
CA LEU A 253 -10.15 -5.31 13.93
C LEU A 253 -10.21 -4.88 12.46
N VAL A 254 -9.27 -5.37 11.64
CA VAL A 254 -9.23 -5.05 10.21
C VAL A 254 -10.48 -5.57 9.49
N ALA A 255 -10.93 -6.80 9.80
CA ALA A 255 -12.14 -7.37 9.23
C ALA A 255 -13.41 -6.56 9.58
N SER A 256 -13.52 -6.12 10.83
CA SER A 256 -14.60 -5.26 11.32
C SER A 256 -14.62 -3.91 10.57
N ALA A 257 -13.47 -3.24 10.49
CA ALA A 257 -13.36 -1.95 9.80
C ALA A 257 -13.69 -2.06 8.30
N MET A 258 -13.23 -3.13 7.63
CA MET A 258 -13.58 -3.41 6.24
C MET A 258 -15.07 -3.66 6.05
N THR A 259 -15.71 -4.35 6.99
CA THR A 259 -17.16 -4.61 6.95
C THR A 259 -17.97 -3.34 7.16
N SER A 260 -17.59 -2.52 8.13
CA SER A 260 -18.20 -1.21 8.41
C SER A 260 -18.09 -0.28 7.19
N LEU A 261 -16.93 -0.24 6.54
CA LEU A 261 -16.75 0.58 5.35
C LEU A 261 -17.62 0.12 4.16
N ARG A 262 -17.78 -1.19 3.97
CA ARG A 262 -18.68 -1.74 2.94
C ARG A 262 -20.15 -1.39 3.20
N ARG A 263 -20.59 -1.39 4.46
CA ARG A 263 -21.95 -0.98 4.83
C ARG A 263 -22.20 0.50 4.50
N ILE A 264 -21.28 1.37 4.89
CA ILE A 264 -21.37 2.82 4.59
C ILE A 264 -21.39 3.07 3.08
N GLU A 265 -20.58 2.34 2.29
CA GLU A 265 -20.59 2.46 0.83
C GLU A 265 -21.93 2.01 0.22
N ALA A 266 -22.55 0.95 0.77
CA ALA A 266 -23.84 0.44 0.31
C ALA A 266 -25.02 1.37 0.66
N GLU A 267 -25.02 1.98 1.85
CA GLU A 267 -26.05 2.95 2.28
C GLU A 267 -26.02 4.20 1.40
N LYS A 268 -24.84 4.78 1.17
CA LYS A 268 -24.67 5.94 0.28
C LYS A 268 -25.11 5.66 -1.15
N ALA A 269 -24.92 4.42 -1.63
CA ALA A 269 -25.38 4.02 -2.95
C ALA A 269 -26.92 3.97 -3.03
N LYS A 270 -27.62 3.60 -1.94
CA LYS A 270 -29.09 3.60 -1.88
C LYS A 270 -29.65 5.02 -1.81
N GLU A 271 -29.08 5.88 -0.97
CA GLU A 271 -29.52 7.28 -0.83
C GLU A 271 -29.32 8.07 -2.13
N GLY A 272 -28.19 7.88 -2.82
CA GLY A 272 -27.92 8.54 -4.10
C GLY A 272 -28.76 8.03 -5.28
N VAL A 273 -29.43 6.89 -5.13
CA VAL A 273 -30.44 6.40 -6.09
C VAL A 273 -31.82 7.00 -5.78
N ALA A 274 -32.18 7.10 -4.50
CA ALA A 274 -33.44 7.72 -4.07
C ALA A 274 -33.54 9.22 -4.45
N ASP A 275 -32.43 9.95 -4.43
CA ASP A 275 -32.37 11.38 -4.83
C ASP A 275 -32.46 11.60 -6.36
N ARG A 276 -32.26 10.55 -7.18
CA ARG A 276 -32.31 10.62 -8.64
C ARG A 276 -33.67 10.27 -9.23
N ASP A 277 -34.57 9.71 -8.42
CA ASP A 277 -35.92 9.33 -8.82
C ASP A 277 -36.94 9.98 -7.87
N PRO A 278 -37.06 11.33 -7.87
CA PRO A 278 -38.16 11.98 -7.21
C PRO A 278 -39.40 11.74 -8.07
N THR A 279 -40.22 10.78 -7.67
CA THR A 279 -41.59 10.62 -8.15
C THR A 279 -42.34 11.95 -8.15
#